data_AF-A0A843HVN4-F1
#
_entry.id   AF-A0A843HVN4-F1
#
_cell.length_a   1.000
_cell.length_b   1.000
_cell.length_c   1.000
_cell.angle_alpha   90.00
_cell.angle_beta   90.00
_cell.angle_gamma   90.00
#
_symmetry.space_group_name_H-M   'P 1'
#
loop_
_entity.id
_entity.type
_entity.pdbx_description
1 polymer ?
#
loop_
_entity_poly.entity_id
_entity_poly.type
_entity_poly.pdbx_seq_one_letter_code
_entity_poly.pdbx_strand_id
1 'polypeptide(L)'
;MAKLQRKSAKLFAEEATASAGGLAQFGSLAEGTPNYSTDPDVIQALDAYKEGWSSAVLGTKSPALEDRNALDYLLSYQQKYIMQHGIPEWLDTETYYENCYVVDSNGELRVSTIDDNTGHDPIEDEGGQYWGYAGARGSGKQIGEVYYSQSNLASENKGALPLFTGELISNAENLYPQFYAWVLSHAELCKTQAQYDTAISTYGECPFYVIDDTNKTIRLPKLVNYVKMAKPSDGITQSSAGLPNITGTVRTTNGGGDASGAFVYGEQGAQIVATTQAGVNGFTLDASRSSSVYGNSNTVTPAHTTLYPWVCAYNGAAPASIAQAAEFQQALSSKVDLASGVDQEDVDYVVDSYSNGNSWYRVWKSGWCEQGGFFTDETSIESSIVFLKEMADTNYTALALIEAPSDSGAVYFQLSVYSRATTGMTITHSVGSNRFARKFSWEVKGYKAS
;
A
#
# COMPACT_ATOMS: atom_id res chain seq x y z
N MET A 1 10.52 8.47 38.42
CA MET A 1 9.08 8.39 38.76
C MET A 1 8.37 7.62 37.67
N ALA A 2 7.41 6.77 38.01
CA ALA A 2 6.58 6.09 37.02
C ALA A 2 5.68 7.09 36.27
N LYS A 3 5.31 6.75 35.03
CA LYS A 3 4.38 7.53 34.20
C LYS A 3 3.00 7.61 34.89
N LEU A 4 2.45 8.81 35.04
CA LEU A 4 1.08 8.98 35.54
C LEU A 4 0.07 8.42 34.52
N GLN A 5 -1.03 7.88 35.00
CA GLN A 5 -2.07 7.29 34.15
C GLN A 5 -3.14 8.34 33.88
N ARG A 6 -3.69 8.40 32.66
CA ARG A 6 -4.85 9.25 32.41
C ARG A 6 -6.01 8.78 33.29
N LYS A 7 -6.71 9.74 33.90
CA LYS A 7 -7.93 9.54 34.66
C LYS A 7 -8.95 10.57 34.19
N SER A 8 -10.20 10.14 33.97
CA SER A 8 -11.31 11.07 33.72
C SER A 8 -11.35 12.12 34.84
N ALA A 9 -11.54 13.38 34.46
CA ALA A 9 -11.65 14.50 35.37
C ALA A 9 -13.09 14.99 35.37
N LYS A 10 -13.78 14.84 36.50
CA LYS A 10 -15.08 15.46 36.69
C LYS A 10 -14.90 16.93 37.08
N LEU A 11 -15.84 17.77 36.68
CA LEU A 11 -15.87 19.14 37.19
C LEU A 11 -16.30 19.09 38.66
N PHE A 12 -15.39 19.49 39.56
CA PHE A 12 -15.67 19.46 40.99
C PHE A 12 -16.85 20.38 41.33
N ALA A 13 -17.84 19.82 42.02
CA ALA A 13 -19.07 20.49 42.43
C ALA A 13 -19.98 20.95 41.26
N GLU A 14 -19.94 20.28 40.10
CA GLU A 14 -20.83 20.53 38.96
C GLU A 14 -22.34 20.50 39.33
N GLU A 15 -22.74 19.58 40.22
CA GLU A 15 -24.13 19.40 40.64
C GLU A 15 -24.58 20.33 41.79
N ALA A 16 -23.67 21.15 42.33
CA ALA A 16 -23.97 22.03 43.46
C ALA A 16 -24.83 23.26 43.07
N THR A 17 -25.26 23.32 41.80
CA THR A 17 -26.18 24.31 41.21
C THR A 17 -27.66 24.03 41.45
N ALA A 18 -28.02 22.79 41.79
CA ALA A 18 -29.42 22.40 41.96
C ALA A 18 -29.99 22.94 43.29
N SER A 19 -30.47 24.18 43.28
CA SER A 19 -31.42 24.76 44.25
C SER A 19 -30.98 24.98 45.72
N ALA A 20 -29.71 24.80 46.11
CA ALA A 20 -29.32 24.82 47.54
C ALA A 20 -28.00 25.53 47.92
N GLY A 21 -27.51 26.51 47.16
CA GLY A 21 -26.41 27.37 47.64
C GLY A 21 -25.08 26.65 47.90
N GLY A 22 -24.67 25.77 46.98
CA GLY A 22 -23.45 24.95 47.14
C GLY A 22 -22.15 25.56 46.60
N LEU A 23 -22.21 26.51 45.64
CA LEU A 23 -21.07 27.35 45.23
C LEU A 23 -21.40 28.82 45.37
N ALA A 24 -20.50 29.55 46.01
CA ALA A 24 -20.54 31.00 46.11
C ALA A 24 -19.23 31.61 45.63
N GLN A 25 -19.31 32.88 45.24
CA GLN A 25 -18.17 33.73 45.01
C GLN A 25 -17.19 33.64 46.19
N PHE A 26 -15.93 33.37 45.87
CA PHE A 26 -14.92 33.06 46.87
C PHE A 26 -14.72 34.26 47.79
N GLY A 27 -14.96 34.07 49.10
CA GLY A 27 -14.90 35.12 50.12
C GLY A 27 -16.20 35.89 50.38
N SER A 28 -17.24 35.76 49.55
CA SER A 28 -18.51 36.51 49.73
C SER A 28 -19.21 36.26 51.07
N LEU A 29 -19.11 35.04 51.61
CA LEU A 29 -19.62 34.71 52.95
C LEU A 29 -18.85 35.46 54.06
N ALA A 30 -17.54 35.67 53.90
CA ALA A 30 -16.74 36.42 54.86
C ALA A 30 -17.06 37.93 54.82
N GLU A 31 -17.45 38.46 53.66
CA GLU A 31 -17.94 39.84 53.50
C GLU A 31 -19.37 40.06 54.03
N GLY A 32 -20.14 38.99 54.21
CA GLY A 32 -21.37 38.99 54.99
C GLY A 32 -22.51 38.18 54.37
N THR A 33 -22.79 38.38 53.08
CA THR A 33 -23.86 37.65 52.38
C THR A 33 -23.27 36.82 51.25
N PRO A 34 -23.41 35.48 51.27
CA PRO A 34 -22.97 34.62 50.17
C PRO A 34 -23.59 35.06 48.84
N ASN A 35 -22.76 35.23 47.83
CA ASN A 35 -23.19 35.48 46.46
C ASN A 35 -23.02 34.20 45.64
N TYR A 36 -24.12 33.47 45.42
CA TYR A 36 -24.07 32.16 44.77
C TYR A 36 -23.89 32.27 43.25
N SER A 37 -22.91 31.55 42.70
CA SER A 37 -22.65 31.49 41.26
C SER A 37 -21.79 30.28 40.92
N THR A 38 -21.94 29.76 39.70
CA THR A 38 -21.04 28.78 39.08
C THR A 38 -20.24 29.32 37.92
N ASP A 39 -20.42 30.60 37.61
CA ASP A 39 -19.59 31.30 36.65
C ASP A 39 -18.20 31.53 37.27
N PRO A 40 -17.11 30.99 36.67
CA PRO A 40 -15.75 31.20 37.16
C PRO A 40 -15.36 32.67 37.30
N ASP A 41 -15.85 33.54 36.39
CA ASP A 41 -15.54 34.98 36.44
C ASP A 41 -16.18 35.64 37.66
N VAL A 42 -17.42 35.26 37.99
CA VAL A 42 -18.08 35.73 39.22
C VAL A 42 -17.39 35.13 40.44
N ILE A 43 -17.03 33.85 40.41
CA ILE A 43 -16.41 33.15 41.53
C ILE A 43 -15.11 33.82 41.97
N GLN A 44 -14.30 34.27 41.02
CA GLN A 44 -12.96 34.82 41.27
C GLN A 44 -12.88 36.35 41.43
N ALA A 45 -14.02 37.06 41.37
CA ALA A 45 -14.01 38.52 41.24
C ALA A 45 -13.66 39.32 42.52
N LEU A 46 -13.83 38.76 43.73
CA LEU A 46 -13.45 39.45 44.98
C LEU A 46 -11.94 39.39 45.21
N ASP A 47 -11.36 40.41 45.86
CA ASP A 47 -9.93 40.41 46.21
C ASP A 47 -9.54 39.25 47.14
N ALA A 48 -10.50 38.72 47.90
CA ALA A 48 -10.33 37.51 48.70
C ALA A 48 -9.78 36.32 47.88
N TYR A 49 -10.09 36.22 46.58
CA TYR A 49 -9.54 35.20 45.69
C TYR A 49 -8.02 35.31 45.53
N LYS A 50 -7.49 36.53 45.50
CA LYS A 50 -6.04 36.79 45.42
C LYS A 50 -5.37 36.64 46.79
N GLU A 51 -6.05 37.04 47.86
CA GLU A 51 -5.57 36.97 49.23
C GLU A 51 -5.62 35.53 49.82
N GLY A 52 -6.40 34.65 49.20
CA GLY A 52 -6.50 33.24 49.54
C GLY A 52 -7.34 32.98 50.79
N TRP A 53 -7.31 31.73 51.27
CA TRP A 53 -8.22 31.24 52.32
C TRP A 53 -8.23 32.06 53.60
N SER A 54 -7.13 32.71 53.98
CA SER A 54 -7.08 33.58 55.16
C SER A 54 -8.08 34.75 55.13
N SER A 55 -8.45 35.21 53.93
CA SER A 55 -9.45 36.26 53.71
C SER A 55 -10.86 35.73 53.48
N ALA A 56 -10.99 34.46 53.09
CA ALA A 56 -12.24 33.87 52.62
C ALA A 56 -12.94 32.96 53.64
N VAL A 57 -12.25 32.54 54.72
CA VAL A 57 -12.85 31.71 55.78
C VAL A 57 -13.52 32.55 56.87
N LEU A 58 -14.63 32.05 57.40
CA LEU A 58 -15.34 32.67 58.52
C LEU A 58 -14.73 32.21 59.86
N GLY A 59 -13.78 32.97 60.40
CA GLY A 59 -13.11 32.65 61.66
C GLY A 59 -12.29 31.36 61.57
N THR A 60 -12.54 30.40 62.47
CA THR A 60 -11.83 29.09 62.51
C THR A 60 -12.50 27.99 61.69
N LYS A 61 -13.50 28.32 60.85
CA LYS A 61 -14.27 27.35 60.07
C LYS A 61 -13.61 27.02 58.73
N SER A 62 -12.41 26.45 58.76
CA SER A 62 -11.73 25.94 57.55
C SER A 62 -12.24 24.54 57.17
N PRO A 63 -12.13 24.13 55.89
CA PRO A 63 -12.38 22.74 55.49
C PRO A 63 -11.53 21.74 56.29
N ALA A 64 -12.01 20.51 56.42
CA ALA A 64 -11.25 19.43 57.03
C ALA A 64 -9.95 19.18 56.24
N LEU A 65 -8.87 18.85 56.95
CA LEU A 65 -7.54 18.70 56.36
C LEU A 65 -7.50 17.54 55.37
N GLU A 66 -8.17 16.44 55.69
CA GLU A 66 -8.26 15.23 54.88
C GLU A 66 -8.94 15.52 53.54
N ASP A 67 -10.09 16.19 53.57
CA ASP A 67 -10.85 16.56 52.36
C ASP A 67 -10.06 17.54 51.48
N ARG A 68 -9.39 18.51 52.11
CA ARG A 68 -8.56 19.48 51.40
C ARG A 68 -7.35 18.81 50.73
N ASN A 69 -6.65 17.93 51.46
CA ASN A 69 -5.52 17.18 50.92
C ASN A 69 -5.94 16.28 49.75
N ALA A 70 -7.10 15.61 49.85
CA ALA A 70 -7.61 14.75 48.79
C ALA A 70 -7.92 15.55 47.51
N LEU A 71 -8.61 16.69 47.62
CA LEU A 71 -8.94 17.55 46.49
C LEU A 71 -7.68 18.18 45.86
N ASP A 72 -6.77 18.71 46.67
CA ASP A 72 -5.52 19.32 46.19
C ASP A 72 -4.62 18.28 45.51
N TYR A 73 -4.59 17.05 46.02
CA TYR A 73 -3.88 15.93 45.38
C TYR A 73 -4.49 15.58 44.01
N LEU A 74 -5.82 15.46 43.92
CA LEU A 74 -6.51 15.15 42.66
C LEU A 74 -6.22 16.21 41.58
N LEU A 75 -6.35 17.50 41.92
CA LEU A 75 -6.08 18.60 41.00
C LEU A 75 -4.60 18.64 40.58
N SER A 76 -3.69 18.47 41.54
CA SER A 76 -2.24 18.44 41.27
C SER A 76 -1.85 17.24 40.41
N TYR A 77 -2.50 16.08 40.59
CA TYR A 77 -2.29 14.89 39.77
C TYR A 77 -2.65 15.17 38.31
N GLN A 78 -3.84 15.73 38.06
CA GLN A 78 -4.31 16.05 36.70
C GLN A 78 -3.41 17.09 36.02
N GLN A 79 -3.04 18.15 36.75
CA GLN A 79 -2.10 19.16 36.25
C GLN A 79 -0.73 18.56 35.93
N LYS A 80 -0.21 17.69 36.81
CA LYS A 80 1.08 17.03 36.58
C LYS A 80 1.04 16.06 35.40
N TYR A 81 -0.06 15.33 35.22
CA TYR A 81 -0.28 14.45 34.07
C TYR A 81 -0.22 15.25 32.77
N ILE A 82 -0.97 16.34 32.65
CA ILE A 82 -0.97 17.19 31.46
C ILE A 82 0.41 17.81 31.23
N MET A 83 1.11 18.29 32.27
CA MET A 83 2.48 18.81 32.11
C MET A 83 3.50 17.74 31.68
N GLN A 84 3.27 16.46 31.98
CA GLN A 84 4.13 15.36 31.55
C GLN A 84 3.86 14.97 30.08
N HIS A 85 2.60 15.04 29.64
CA HIS A 85 2.17 14.54 28.33
C HIS A 85 2.01 15.62 27.26
N GLY A 86 1.74 16.86 27.66
CA GLY A 86 1.32 17.95 26.78
C GLY A 86 -0.14 17.77 26.32
N ILE A 87 -0.40 16.68 25.60
CA ILE A 87 -1.71 16.34 25.05
C ILE A 87 -2.17 15.00 25.65
N PRO A 88 -3.40 14.94 26.18
CA PRO A 88 -3.84 13.77 26.92
C PRO A 88 -4.24 12.61 25.98
N GLU A 89 -4.02 11.37 26.42
CA GLU A 89 -4.29 10.14 25.65
C GLU A 89 -5.79 9.88 25.50
N TRP A 90 -6.32 9.40 24.39
CA TRP A 90 -7.76 9.14 24.24
C TRP A 90 -8.33 8.29 25.39
N LEU A 91 -9.59 8.58 25.75
CA LEU A 91 -10.32 7.93 26.82
C LEU A 91 -11.78 7.74 26.36
N ASP A 92 -12.27 6.51 26.46
CA ASP A 92 -13.59 6.05 26.01
C ASP A 92 -14.78 6.80 26.66
N THR A 93 -14.59 7.21 27.91
CA THR A 93 -15.61 7.82 28.77
C THR A 93 -15.63 9.34 28.68
N GLU A 94 -14.68 9.95 27.98
CA GLU A 94 -14.59 11.40 27.82
C GLU A 94 -15.28 11.84 26.53
N THR A 95 -15.94 12.99 26.59
CA THR A 95 -16.57 13.62 25.43
C THR A 95 -15.63 14.65 24.83
N TYR A 96 -15.31 14.51 23.54
CA TYR A 96 -14.46 15.43 22.80
C TYR A 96 -15.29 16.29 21.85
N TYR A 97 -14.95 17.57 21.75
CA TYR A 97 -15.61 18.52 20.85
C TYR A 97 -14.78 18.74 19.59
N GLU A 98 -15.38 19.32 18.56
CA GLU A 98 -14.70 19.56 17.29
C GLU A 98 -13.37 20.32 17.54
N ASN A 99 -12.32 19.92 16.83
CA ASN A 99 -10.95 20.46 16.98
C ASN A 99 -10.25 20.17 18.32
N CYS A 100 -10.79 19.33 19.19
CA CYS A 100 -10.05 18.83 20.37
C CYS A 100 -9.00 17.79 19.97
N TYR A 101 -7.83 17.83 20.61
CA TYR A 101 -6.70 16.95 20.31
C TYR A 101 -6.54 15.85 21.36
N VAL A 102 -6.22 14.65 20.90
CA VAL A 102 -5.87 13.50 21.76
C VAL A 102 -4.71 12.71 21.16
N VAL A 103 -4.04 11.92 22.00
CA VAL A 103 -3.05 10.93 21.55
C VAL A 103 -3.70 9.54 21.55
N ASP A 104 -3.69 8.83 20.42
CA ASP A 104 -4.21 7.46 20.37
C ASP A 104 -3.28 6.44 21.06
N SER A 105 -3.71 5.18 21.19
CA SER A 105 -2.89 4.17 21.88
C SER A 105 -1.60 3.80 21.15
N ASN A 106 -1.46 4.19 19.88
CA ASN A 106 -0.23 4.05 19.09
C ASN A 106 0.72 5.26 19.25
N GLY A 107 0.30 6.29 20.00
CA GLY A 107 1.07 7.51 20.19
C GLY A 107 0.90 8.53 19.06
N GLU A 108 -0.13 8.40 18.22
CA GLU A 108 -0.40 9.35 17.15
C GLU A 108 -1.34 10.47 17.62
N LEU A 109 -1.08 11.69 17.14
CA LEU A 109 -1.91 12.85 17.44
C LEU A 109 -3.14 12.85 16.52
N ARG A 110 -4.31 12.92 17.15
CA ARG A 110 -5.63 12.90 16.53
C ARG A 110 -6.39 14.17 16.88
N VAL A 111 -7.29 14.59 16.01
CA VAL A 111 -8.18 15.74 16.21
C VAL A 111 -9.62 15.31 15.99
N SER A 112 -10.53 15.64 16.90
CA SER A 112 -11.96 15.33 16.71
C SER A 112 -12.52 16.16 15.54
N THR A 113 -13.27 15.52 14.66
CA THR A 113 -13.92 16.15 13.49
C THR A 113 -15.37 16.54 13.75
N ILE A 114 -15.91 16.16 14.91
CA ILE A 114 -17.29 16.45 15.31
C ILE A 114 -17.34 16.90 16.77
N ASP A 115 -18.44 17.55 17.13
CA ASP A 115 -18.86 17.74 18.51
C ASP A 115 -19.44 16.46 19.13
N ASP A 116 -19.45 16.41 20.46
CA ASP A 116 -20.02 15.31 21.25
C ASP A 116 -19.42 13.92 20.95
N ASN A 117 -18.15 13.87 20.53
CA ASN A 117 -17.43 12.65 20.21
C ASN A 117 -17.08 11.87 21.48
N THR A 118 -17.93 10.93 21.85
CA THR A 118 -17.75 10.04 23.02
C THR A 118 -17.65 8.59 22.57
N GLY A 119 -16.71 7.83 23.13
CA GLY A 119 -16.63 6.38 22.92
C GLY A 119 -16.15 5.91 21.55
N HIS A 120 -15.92 6.78 20.58
CA HIS A 120 -15.32 6.41 19.28
C HIS A 120 -13.79 6.34 19.41
N ASP A 121 -13.21 5.15 19.29
CA ASP A 121 -11.76 4.94 19.33
C ASP A 121 -11.09 5.52 18.06
N PRO A 122 -10.08 6.40 18.17
CA PRO A 122 -9.37 6.97 17.02
C PRO A 122 -8.67 5.95 16.12
N ILE A 123 -8.37 4.75 16.62
CA ILE A 123 -7.73 3.68 15.84
C ILE A 123 -8.76 2.90 15.02
N GLU A 124 -9.98 2.78 15.53
CA GLU A 124 -11.07 2.06 14.87
C GLU A 124 -11.81 2.93 13.84
N ASP A 125 -11.58 4.25 13.82
CA ASP A 125 -12.15 5.18 12.83
C ASP A 125 -11.41 5.14 11.48
N GLU A 126 -11.56 4.04 10.75
CA GLU A 126 -10.96 3.85 9.42
C GLU A 126 -11.47 4.86 8.38
N GLY A 127 -12.67 5.44 8.60
CA GLY A 127 -13.33 6.38 7.69
C GLY A 127 -13.01 7.86 7.94
N GLY A 128 -12.39 8.19 9.09
CA GLY A 128 -12.12 9.57 9.50
C GLY A 128 -13.39 10.37 9.78
N GLN A 129 -14.49 9.71 10.16
CA GLN A 129 -15.76 10.36 10.43
C GLN A 129 -15.73 11.13 11.77
N TYR A 130 -14.97 10.62 12.74
CA TYR A 130 -14.90 11.10 14.12
C TYR A 130 -13.53 11.72 14.45
N TRP A 131 -12.46 11.24 13.81
CA TRP A 131 -11.08 11.60 14.09
C TRP A 131 -10.27 11.87 12.82
N GLY A 132 -9.67 13.05 12.76
CA GLY A 132 -8.66 13.43 11.78
C GLY A 132 -7.24 13.23 12.31
N TYR A 133 -6.26 13.17 11.41
CA TYR A 133 -4.85 13.21 11.76
C TYR A 133 -4.38 14.65 12.03
N ALA A 134 -3.84 14.88 13.22
CA ALA A 134 -3.27 16.17 13.61
C ALA A 134 -1.77 16.15 13.36
N GLY A 135 -1.38 16.34 12.09
CA GLY A 135 0.01 16.41 11.65
C GLY A 135 0.18 15.82 10.25
N ALA A 136 0.96 16.49 9.40
CA ALA A 136 1.28 15.99 8.07
C ALA A 136 2.15 14.73 8.17
N ARG A 137 1.53 13.54 8.15
CA ARG A 137 2.24 12.25 8.11
C ARG A 137 2.71 11.85 6.70
N GLY A 138 2.72 12.79 5.76
CA GLY A 138 3.14 12.61 4.37
C GLY A 138 4.35 13.46 4.02
N SER A 139 4.75 13.47 2.75
CA SER A 139 5.85 14.28 2.16
C SER A 139 5.69 15.82 2.32
N GLY A 140 4.81 16.27 3.21
CA GLY A 140 4.29 17.64 3.31
C GLY A 140 3.47 18.04 2.09
N LYS A 141 3.15 17.09 1.20
CA LYS A 141 2.43 17.32 -0.06
C LYS A 141 0.95 17.05 0.13
N GLN A 142 0.13 17.81 -0.57
CA GLN A 142 -1.32 17.59 -0.62
C GLN A 142 -1.65 16.54 -1.68
N ILE A 143 -2.73 15.79 -1.49
CA ILE A 143 -3.24 14.87 -2.51
C ILE A 143 -3.52 15.64 -3.80
N GLY A 144 -3.06 15.08 -4.92
CA GLY A 144 -3.16 15.71 -6.24
C GLY A 144 -2.06 16.73 -6.54
N GLU A 145 -1.19 17.07 -5.56
CA GLU A 145 -0.07 17.97 -5.81
C GLU A 145 0.93 17.34 -6.77
N VAL A 146 1.19 18.04 -7.88
CA VAL A 146 2.23 17.68 -8.85
C VAL A 146 3.55 18.33 -8.44
N TYR A 147 4.61 17.53 -8.34
CA TYR A 147 5.95 17.98 -8.00
C TYR A 147 7.02 17.34 -8.88
N TYR A 148 8.21 17.91 -8.89
CA TYR A 148 9.35 17.46 -9.69
C TYR A 148 10.46 16.90 -8.81
N SER A 149 10.88 15.67 -9.09
CA SER A 149 11.92 14.93 -8.36
C SER A 149 13.16 14.75 -9.23
N GLN A 150 14.33 14.70 -8.60
CA GLN A 150 15.57 14.29 -9.29
C GLN A 150 15.63 12.77 -9.54
N SER A 151 14.69 12.00 -8.97
CA SER A 151 14.65 10.55 -9.06
C SER A 151 13.38 10.03 -9.72
N ASN A 152 13.55 8.97 -10.52
CA ASN A 152 12.46 8.18 -11.09
C ASN A 152 12.08 6.96 -10.26
N LEU A 153 12.72 6.75 -9.10
CA LEU A 153 12.47 5.58 -8.27
C LEU A 153 11.27 5.84 -7.34
N ALA A 154 10.30 4.93 -7.35
CA ALA A 154 9.15 4.98 -6.45
C ALA A 154 9.56 4.89 -4.97
N SER A 155 10.66 4.18 -4.67
CA SER A 155 11.21 4.07 -3.31
C SER A 155 11.65 5.41 -2.72
N GLU A 156 12.01 6.38 -3.58
CA GLU A 156 12.42 7.74 -3.21
C GLU A 156 11.28 8.75 -3.32
N ASN A 157 10.15 8.35 -3.92
CA ASN A 157 8.94 9.15 -4.11
C ASN A 157 7.74 8.43 -3.49
N LYS A 158 7.87 8.03 -2.22
CA LYS A 158 6.85 7.26 -1.50
C LYS A 158 5.53 8.04 -1.44
N GLY A 159 4.44 7.35 -1.71
CA GLY A 159 3.11 7.94 -1.67
C GLY A 159 2.74 8.73 -2.93
N ALA A 160 3.54 8.63 -4.00
CA ALA A 160 3.31 9.36 -5.25
C ALA A 160 3.30 8.42 -6.46
N LEU A 161 2.67 8.88 -7.53
CA LEU A 161 2.53 8.16 -8.79
C LEU A 161 3.32 8.85 -9.91
N PRO A 162 4.00 8.10 -10.81
CA PRO A 162 4.87 8.68 -11.81
C PRO A 162 4.05 9.23 -12.98
N LEU A 163 4.12 10.55 -13.22
CA LEU A 163 3.38 11.18 -14.32
C LEU A 163 4.07 11.05 -15.67
N PHE A 164 5.25 10.43 -15.77
CA PHE A 164 5.94 10.21 -17.05
C PHE A 164 5.52 8.90 -17.75
N THR A 165 4.62 8.12 -17.15
CA THR A 165 4.17 6.83 -17.68
C THR A 165 2.83 6.94 -18.41
N GLY A 166 1.88 7.73 -17.89
CA GLY A 166 0.48 7.73 -18.35
C GLY A 166 -0.27 6.44 -17.99
N GLU A 167 0.13 5.81 -16.89
CA GLU A 167 -0.38 4.51 -16.42
C GLU A 167 -1.89 4.52 -16.18
N LEU A 168 -2.53 3.39 -16.47
CA LEU A 168 -3.93 3.14 -16.12
C LEU A 168 -3.99 2.33 -14.82
N ILE A 169 -4.63 2.90 -13.82
CA ILE A 169 -4.86 2.30 -12.51
C ILE A 169 -6.26 1.69 -12.52
N SER A 170 -6.35 0.37 -12.64
CA SER A 170 -7.63 -0.34 -12.85
C SER A 170 -8.50 -0.50 -11.61
N ASN A 171 -7.95 -0.31 -10.40
CA ASN A 171 -8.68 -0.43 -9.14
C ASN A 171 -8.41 0.80 -8.25
N ALA A 172 -8.55 1.99 -8.84
CA ALA A 172 -8.07 3.24 -8.25
C ALA A 172 -8.82 3.61 -6.97
N GLU A 173 -10.11 3.30 -6.88
CA GLU A 173 -10.93 3.55 -5.68
C GLU A 173 -10.44 2.78 -4.45
N ASN A 174 -10.04 1.52 -4.61
CA ASN A 174 -9.57 0.71 -3.47
C ASN A 174 -8.09 0.90 -3.20
N LEU A 175 -7.27 1.02 -4.26
CA LEU A 175 -5.84 1.24 -4.09
C LEU A 175 -5.61 2.64 -3.51
N TYR A 176 -6.14 3.68 -4.14
CA TYR A 176 -5.88 5.08 -3.81
C TYR A 176 -7.18 5.86 -3.51
N PRO A 177 -7.96 5.51 -2.47
CA PRO A 177 -9.33 6.03 -2.25
C PRO A 177 -9.40 7.56 -2.18
N GLN A 178 -8.51 8.19 -1.42
CA GLN A 178 -8.49 9.63 -1.26
C GLN A 178 -8.08 10.35 -2.56
N PHE A 179 -7.10 9.80 -3.29
CA PHE A 179 -6.70 10.32 -4.60
C PHE A 179 -7.79 10.13 -5.65
N TYR A 180 -8.50 9.00 -5.61
CA TYR A 180 -9.62 8.71 -6.48
C TYR A 180 -10.75 9.72 -6.31
N ALA A 181 -11.18 9.94 -5.06
CA ALA A 181 -12.17 10.95 -4.72
C ALA A 181 -11.70 12.37 -5.11
N TRP A 182 -10.41 12.67 -4.92
CA TRP A 182 -9.83 13.94 -5.34
C TRP A 182 -9.94 14.14 -6.85
N VAL A 183 -9.51 13.18 -7.69
CA VAL A 183 -9.61 13.30 -9.16
C VAL A 183 -11.08 13.44 -9.60
N LEU A 184 -12.00 12.68 -8.98
CA LEU A 184 -13.43 12.76 -9.28
C LEU A 184 -14.01 14.15 -9.01
N SER A 185 -13.54 14.83 -7.96
CA SER A 185 -13.95 16.20 -7.62
C SER A 185 -13.33 17.29 -8.50
N HIS A 186 -12.29 16.99 -9.28
CA HIS A 186 -11.56 17.94 -10.14
C HIS A 186 -11.80 17.63 -11.63
N ALA A 187 -13.06 17.73 -12.06
CA ALA A 187 -13.46 17.43 -13.45
C ALA A 187 -12.74 18.32 -14.48
N GLU A 188 -12.31 19.53 -14.10
CA GLU A 188 -11.51 20.43 -14.93
C GLU A 188 -10.11 19.88 -15.29
N LEU A 189 -9.61 18.93 -14.51
CA LEU A 189 -8.34 18.23 -14.75
C LEU A 189 -8.54 16.92 -15.55
N CYS A 190 -9.77 16.61 -15.94
CA CYS A 190 -10.12 15.36 -16.62
C CYS A 190 -10.48 15.57 -18.10
N LYS A 191 -10.21 14.55 -18.92
CA LYS A 191 -10.63 14.44 -20.32
C LYS A 191 -11.25 13.08 -20.59
N THR A 192 -11.98 12.97 -21.70
CA THR A 192 -12.45 11.66 -22.15
C THR A 192 -11.28 10.82 -22.67
N GLN A 193 -11.42 9.49 -22.66
CA GLN A 193 -10.41 8.58 -23.20
C GLN A 193 -10.01 8.95 -24.64
N ALA A 194 -10.98 9.25 -25.51
CA ALA A 194 -10.71 9.65 -26.89
C ALA A 194 -9.92 10.97 -27.01
N GLN A 195 -10.19 11.94 -26.13
CA GLN A 195 -9.43 13.20 -26.08
C GLN A 195 -8.00 12.97 -25.58
N TYR A 196 -7.83 12.11 -24.57
CA TYR A 196 -6.52 11.71 -24.08
C TYR A 196 -5.70 11.03 -25.19
N ASP A 197 -6.28 10.06 -25.90
CA ASP A 197 -5.60 9.34 -26.98
C ASP A 197 -5.22 10.27 -28.14
N THR A 198 -6.09 11.25 -28.46
CA THR A 198 -5.80 12.29 -29.45
C THR A 198 -4.60 13.14 -29.01
N ALA A 199 -4.54 13.55 -27.74
CA ALA A 199 -3.43 14.32 -27.20
C ALA A 199 -2.12 13.52 -27.25
N ILE A 200 -2.15 12.25 -26.86
CA ILE A 200 -0.99 11.34 -26.95
C ILE A 200 -0.52 11.21 -28.40
N SER A 201 -1.43 11.01 -29.36
CA SER A 201 -1.06 10.89 -30.78
C SER A 201 -0.49 12.19 -31.36
N THR A 202 -0.96 13.35 -30.90
CA THR A 202 -0.58 14.66 -31.47
C THR A 202 0.69 15.22 -30.84
N TYR A 203 0.84 15.05 -29.52
CA TYR A 203 1.88 15.70 -28.72
C TYR A 203 2.83 14.71 -28.03
N GLY A 204 2.54 13.41 -28.07
CA GLY A 204 3.30 12.38 -27.34
C GLY A 204 3.01 12.34 -25.83
N GLU A 205 2.13 13.22 -25.34
CA GLU A 205 1.86 13.46 -23.93
C GLU A 205 0.40 13.90 -23.71
N CYS A 206 -0.09 13.85 -22.47
CA CYS A 206 -1.38 14.40 -22.08
C CYS A 206 -1.33 14.87 -20.61
N PRO A 207 -1.56 16.16 -20.29
CA PRO A 207 -1.48 16.67 -18.92
C PRO A 207 -2.76 16.47 -18.11
N PHE A 208 -3.73 15.72 -18.63
CA PHE A 208 -5.04 15.52 -18.01
C PHE A 208 -5.24 14.05 -17.60
N TYR A 209 -6.05 13.85 -16.57
CA TYR A 209 -6.51 12.53 -16.15
C TYR A 209 -7.61 12.01 -17.08
N VAL A 210 -7.83 10.69 -17.10
CA VAL A 210 -9.09 10.08 -17.51
C VAL A 210 -9.64 9.33 -16.32
N ILE A 211 -10.88 9.62 -15.93
CA ILE A 211 -11.57 8.88 -14.88
C ILE A 211 -12.75 8.11 -15.47
N ASP A 212 -12.85 6.83 -15.10
CA ASP A 212 -14.01 6.00 -15.39
C ASP A 212 -14.63 5.59 -14.06
N ASP A 213 -15.72 6.26 -13.68
CA ASP A 213 -16.45 5.99 -12.44
C ASP A 213 -17.27 4.68 -12.50
N THR A 214 -17.53 4.15 -13.68
CA THR A 214 -18.21 2.84 -13.80
C THR A 214 -17.23 1.72 -13.47
N ASN A 215 -16.01 1.80 -14.01
CA ASN A 215 -14.98 0.77 -13.84
C ASN A 215 -14.00 1.08 -12.71
N LYS A 216 -14.18 2.19 -11.97
CA LYS A 216 -13.32 2.67 -10.88
C LYS A 216 -11.84 2.79 -11.27
N THR A 217 -11.60 3.26 -12.50
CA THR A 217 -10.24 3.41 -13.05
C THR A 217 -9.83 4.87 -13.18
N ILE A 218 -8.52 5.11 -13.05
CA ILE A 218 -7.89 6.40 -13.35
C ILE A 218 -6.72 6.16 -14.31
N ARG A 219 -6.70 6.86 -15.44
CA ARG A 219 -5.49 7.04 -16.25
C ARG A 219 -4.79 8.32 -15.84
N LEU A 220 -3.52 8.18 -15.47
CA LEU A 220 -2.67 9.30 -15.09
C LEU A 220 -2.33 10.18 -16.30
N PRO A 221 -2.05 11.47 -16.08
CA PRO A 221 -1.33 12.29 -17.03
C PRO A 221 -0.04 11.63 -17.46
N LYS A 222 0.34 11.89 -18.71
CA LYS A 222 1.67 11.61 -19.25
C LYS A 222 2.36 12.92 -19.55
N LEU A 223 3.38 13.26 -18.77
CA LEU A 223 4.21 14.45 -18.87
C LEU A 223 5.63 14.02 -19.25
N VAL A 224 5.97 14.15 -20.53
CA VAL A 224 7.27 13.72 -21.09
C VAL A 224 7.96 14.80 -21.92
N ASN A 225 7.26 15.88 -22.27
CA ASN A 225 7.84 17.04 -22.93
C ASN A 225 8.27 18.10 -21.92
N TYR A 226 8.92 19.14 -22.43
CA TYR A 226 9.33 20.30 -21.65
C TYR A 226 8.12 21.02 -21.02
N VAL A 227 8.13 21.17 -19.70
CA VAL A 227 7.11 21.93 -18.97
C VAL A 227 7.57 23.38 -18.77
N LYS A 228 6.73 24.32 -19.18
CA LYS A 228 6.88 25.75 -18.87
C LYS A 228 5.94 26.17 -17.76
N MET A 229 6.32 27.17 -16.99
CA MET A 229 5.44 27.79 -15.99
C MET A 229 4.33 28.58 -16.69
N ALA A 230 3.08 28.35 -16.28
CA ALA A 230 1.92 29.07 -16.77
C ALA A 230 1.79 30.47 -16.13
N LYS A 231 1.29 31.43 -16.90
CA LYS A 231 0.76 32.71 -16.40
C LYS A 231 -0.74 32.58 -16.11
N PRO A 232 -1.37 33.52 -15.35
CA PRO A 232 -2.78 33.42 -14.97
C PRO A 232 -3.77 33.19 -16.12
N SER A 233 -3.43 33.62 -17.35
CA SER A 233 -4.27 33.48 -18.55
C SER A 233 -4.02 32.19 -19.35
N ASP A 234 -2.94 31.46 -19.09
CA ASP A 234 -2.49 30.38 -19.98
C ASP A 234 -3.31 29.10 -19.80
N GLY A 235 -3.67 28.77 -18.54
CA GLY A 235 -4.26 27.47 -18.20
C GLY A 235 -3.32 26.29 -18.49
N ILE A 236 -3.87 25.06 -18.46
CA ILE A 236 -3.15 23.84 -18.84
C ILE A 236 -3.23 23.69 -20.37
N THR A 237 -2.08 23.84 -21.06
CA THR A 237 -2.00 23.81 -22.53
C THR A 237 -0.90 22.88 -23.02
N GLN A 238 -1.03 22.45 -24.28
CA GLN A 238 -0.04 21.65 -25.00
C GLN A 238 0.27 22.31 -26.34
N SER A 239 1.47 22.07 -26.87
CA SER A 239 1.86 22.57 -28.18
C SER A 239 2.89 21.64 -28.80
N SER A 240 2.83 21.45 -30.11
CA SER A 240 3.82 20.63 -30.83
C SER A 240 5.18 21.32 -30.81
N ALA A 241 6.24 20.52 -30.64
CA ALA A 241 7.59 21.02 -30.81
C ALA A 241 7.82 21.41 -32.27
N GLY A 242 8.45 22.56 -32.49
CA GLY A 242 8.80 23.01 -33.83
C GLY A 242 9.41 24.40 -33.83
N LEU A 243 10.30 24.64 -34.78
CA LEU A 243 10.70 25.99 -35.14
C LEU A 243 9.73 26.50 -36.20
N PRO A 244 9.29 27.77 -36.13
CA PRO A 244 8.62 28.40 -37.26
C PRO A 244 9.46 28.28 -38.54
N ASN A 245 8.78 28.20 -39.69
CA ASN A 245 9.47 28.15 -40.98
C ASN A 245 10.32 29.42 -41.20
N ILE A 246 11.50 29.26 -41.78
CA ILE A 246 12.37 30.37 -42.17
C ILE A 246 12.11 30.67 -43.64
N THR A 247 11.50 31.81 -43.93
CA THR A 247 11.14 32.19 -45.29
C THR A 247 11.98 33.35 -45.82
N GLY A 248 12.18 33.36 -47.13
CA GLY A 248 12.81 34.46 -47.83
C GLY A 248 12.69 34.28 -49.34
N THR A 249 13.02 35.32 -50.09
CA THR A 249 12.95 35.29 -51.55
C THR A 249 14.22 35.88 -52.13
N VAL A 250 14.72 35.24 -53.17
CA VAL A 250 15.78 35.75 -54.03
C VAL A 250 15.21 35.95 -55.43
N ARG A 251 15.39 37.15 -55.99
CA ARG A 251 15.06 37.44 -57.39
C ARG A 251 16.33 37.84 -58.13
N THR A 252 16.60 37.20 -59.27
CA THR A 252 17.71 37.54 -60.15
C THR A 252 17.18 38.18 -61.42
N THR A 253 17.76 39.30 -61.83
CA THR A 253 17.49 39.98 -63.10
C THR A 253 18.80 40.25 -63.84
N ASN A 254 18.74 40.43 -65.17
CA ASN A 254 19.90 40.83 -65.96
C ASN A 254 20.37 42.24 -65.51
N GLY A 255 21.32 42.30 -64.59
CA GLY A 255 21.92 43.55 -64.08
C GLY A 255 21.78 43.80 -62.58
N GLY A 256 21.13 42.92 -61.80
CA GLY A 256 20.97 43.07 -60.35
C GLY A 256 20.07 42.01 -59.72
N GLY A 257 20.12 41.86 -58.39
CA GLY A 257 19.26 40.92 -57.66
C GLY A 257 18.75 41.47 -56.33
N ASP A 258 17.53 41.09 -55.96
CA ASP A 258 16.87 41.49 -54.71
C ASP A 258 16.72 40.30 -53.78
N ALA A 259 16.89 40.54 -52.47
CA ALA A 259 16.70 39.55 -51.42
C ALA A 259 15.77 40.09 -50.32
N SER A 260 14.88 39.24 -49.81
CA SER A 260 13.98 39.58 -48.70
C SER A 260 13.79 38.43 -47.73
N GLY A 261 13.37 38.74 -46.50
CA GLY A 261 13.24 37.76 -45.41
C GLY A 261 14.60 37.32 -44.88
N ALA A 262 14.80 36.01 -44.73
CA ALA A 262 16.05 35.44 -44.26
C ALA A 262 17.20 35.52 -45.28
N PHE A 263 16.94 35.88 -46.55
CA PHE A 263 18.00 36.09 -47.53
C PHE A 263 18.44 37.55 -47.56
N VAL A 264 19.75 37.76 -47.63
CA VAL A 264 20.38 39.08 -47.83
C VAL A 264 21.34 39.04 -49.00
N TYR A 265 21.56 40.21 -49.59
CA TYR A 265 22.59 40.40 -50.60
C TYR A 265 23.96 40.38 -49.93
N GLY A 266 24.84 39.47 -50.35
CA GLY A 266 26.20 39.32 -49.83
C GLY A 266 27.24 40.14 -50.62
N GLU A 267 28.51 40.07 -50.22
CA GLU A 267 29.61 40.70 -50.96
C GLU A 267 29.78 40.08 -52.37
N GLN A 268 30.07 40.92 -53.38
CA GLN A 268 30.35 40.45 -54.74
C GLN A 268 31.63 39.61 -54.76
N GLY A 269 31.50 38.34 -55.11
CA GLY A 269 32.64 37.51 -55.52
C GLY A 269 33.02 37.82 -56.96
N ALA A 270 34.31 37.73 -57.29
CA ALA A 270 34.77 37.68 -58.67
C ALA A 270 34.87 36.21 -59.12
N GLN A 271 34.09 35.80 -60.12
CA GLN A 271 34.33 34.54 -60.81
C GLN A 271 35.11 34.84 -62.10
N ILE A 272 36.28 34.23 -62.27
CA ILE A 272 37.00 34.29 -63.55
C ILE A 272 36.36 33.25 -64.48
N VAL A 273 35.60 33.71 -65.46
CA VAL A 273 35.16 32.87 -66.58
C VAL A 273 35.81 33.42 -67.84
N ALA A 274 36.79 32.69 -68.37
CA ALA A 274 37.48 32.92 -69.64
C ALA A 274 37.75 34.41 -69.98
N THR A 275 38.92 34.91 -69.58
CA THR A 275 39.52 36.21 -69.95
C THR A 275 38.69 37.49 -69.69
N THR A 276 37.44 37.40 -69.21
CA THR A 276 36.55 38.54 -68.94
C THR A 276 36.01 38.43 -67.51
N GLN A 277 36.07 39.53 -66.75
CA GLN A 277 35.54 39.56 -65.38
C GLN A 277 34.01 39.72 -65.44
N ALA A 278 33.26 38.73 -64.94
CA ALA A 278 31.81 38.83 -64.76
C ALA A 278 31.51 38.91 -63.26
N GLY A 279 30.75 39.94 -62.84
CA GLY A 279 30.32 40.07 -61.45
C GLY A 279 29.27 39.01 -61.11
N VAL A 280 29.45 38.30 -59.99
CA VAL A 280 28.44 37.37 -59.45
C VAL A 280 27.82 37.94 -58.18
N ASN A 281 26.50 37.88 -58.10
CA ASN A 281 25.75 38.34 -56.93
C ASN A 281 25.65 37.18 -55.93
N GLY A 282 26.31 37.33 -54.78
CA GLY A 282 26.20 36.39 -53.67
C GLY A 282 24.91 36.65 -52.87
N PHE A 283 24.25 35.58 -52.45
CA PHE A 283 23.16 35.66 -51.48
C PHE A 283 23.55 34.88 -50.23
N THR A 284 23.30 35.46 -49.06
CA THR A 284 23.54 34.81 -47.77
C THR A 284 22.21 34.54 -47.08
N LEU A 285 22.10 33.39 -46.42
CA LEU A 285 20.99 33.08 -45.53
C LEU A 285 21.36 33.49 -44.12
N ASP A 286 20.57 34.40 -43.55
CA ASP A 286 20.62 34.82 -42.16
C ASP A 286 19.24 34.70 -41.52
N ALA A 287 19.04 33.59 -40.80
CA ALA A 287 17.79 33.28 -40.13
C ALA A 287 17.44 34.26 -38.98
N SER A 288 18.43 34.95 -38.39
CA SER A 288 18.20 35.92 -37.31
C SER A 288 17.29 37.08 -37.71
N ARG A 289 17.18 37.32 -39.03
CA ARG A 289 16.29 38.32 -39.62
C ARG A 289 14.81 37.92 -39.58
N SER A 290 14.51 36.62 -39.50
CA SER A 290 13.15 36.13 -39.33
C SER A 290 12.70 36.20 -37.87
N SER A 291 13.63 36.04 -36.92
CA SER A 291 13.38 36.20 -35.50
C SER A 291 14.70 36.37 -34.76
N SER A 292 14.74 37.27 -33.79
CA SER A 292 15.92 37.58 -32.97
C SER A 292 16.38 36.42 -32.08
N VAL A 293 15.65 35.30 -32.03
CA VAL A 293 16.07 34.09 -31.31
C VAL A 293 16.94 33.15 -32.14
N TYR A 294 16.89 33.23 -33.48
CA TYR A 294 17.72 32.37 -34.32
C TYR A 294 19.19 32.78 -34.24
N GLY A 295 20.10 31.82 -34.05
CA GLY A 295 21.54 32.06 -33.90
C GLY A 295 22.02 32.35 -32.47
N ASN A 296 21.12 32.50 -31.50
CA ASN A 296 21.48 32.70 -30.08
C ASN A 296 21.93 31.40 -29.37
N SER A 297 21.77 30.24 -30.02
CA SER A 297 22.26 28.95 -29.56
C SER A 297 22.70 28.09 -30.76
N ASN A 298 23.65 27.19 -30.53
CA ASN A 298 24.02 26.15 -31.50
C ASN A 298 23.06 24.95 -31.47
N THR A 299 22.07 24.97 -30.57
CA THR A 299 21.02 23.96 -30.43
C THR A 299 19.65 24.58 -30.69
N VAL A 300 18.76 23.81 -31.31
CA VAL A 300 17.34 24.20 -31.47
C VAL A 300 16.53 24.01 -30.19
N THR A 301 17.10 23.32 -29.20
CA THR A 301 16.50 23.13 -27.87
C THR A 301 16.95 24.25 -26.94
N PRO A 302 16.04 24.97 -26.26
CA PRO A 302 16.40 25.90 -25.20
C PRO A 302 17.21 25.20 -24.10
N ALA A 303 18.07 25.94 -23.41
CA ALA A 303 18.69 25.45 -22.18
C ALA A 303 17.58 25.06 -21.18
N HIS A 304 17.66 23.86 -20.62
CA HIS A 304 16.62 23.33 -19.73
C HIS A 304 17.21 22.38 -18.69
N THR A 305 16.41 22.10 -17.66
CA THR A 305 16.66 21.07 -16.66
C THR A 305 15.52 20.07 -16.72
N THR A 306 15.85 18.78 -16.72
CA THR A 306 14.87 17.69 -16.71
C THR A 306 14.77 17.10 -15.31
N LEU A 307 13.54 16.95 -14.83
CA LEU A 307 13.20 16.30 -13.57
C LEU A 307 12.00 15.37 -13.82
N TYR A 308 11.77 14.42 -12.92
CA TYR A 308 10.69 13.47 -13.02
C TYR A 308 9.41 14.04 -12.38
N PRO A 309 8.31 14.19 -13.12
CA PRO A 309 7.04 14.64 -12.56
C PRO A 309 6.36 13.49 -11.79
N TRP A 310 5.90 13.80 -10.60
CA TRP A 310 5.17 12.90 -9.70
C TRP A 310 3.92 13.59 -9.20
N VAL A 311 2.86 12.82 -8.92
CA VAL A 311 1.67 13.32 -8.23
C VAL A 311 1.51 12.64 -6.88
N CYS A 312 1.26 13.40 -5.82
CA CYS A 312 0.97 12.84 -4.52
C CYS A 312 -0.39 12.12 -4.53
N ALA A 313 -0.38 10.82 -4.26
CA ALA A 313 -1.57 9.99 -4.18
C ALA A 313 -1.90 9.60 -2.72
N TYR A 314 -0.97 9.81 -1.79
CA TYR A 314 -1.16 9.55 -0.36
C TYR A 314 -0.48 10.57 0.54
N ASN A 315 -1.18 10.89 1.62
CA ASN A 315 -0.67 11.76 2.70
C ASN A 315 0.10 10.99 3.79
N GLY A 316 0.49 9.73 3.58
CA GLY A 316 1.32 9.00 4.56
C GLY A 316 1.91 7.68 4.09
N ALA A 317 2.71 7.04 4.96
CA ALA A 317 3.39 5.77 4.69
C ALA A 317 2.48 4.52 4.86
N ALA A 318 1.42 4.61 5.66
CA ALA A 318 0.51 3.50 5.96
C ALA A 318 -0.45 3.09 4.80
N PRO A 319 -0.87 4.00 3.89
CA PRO A 319 -1.66 3.61 2.72
C PRO A 319 -0.87 2.82 1.65
N ALA A 320 0.47 2.97 1.60
CA ALA A 320 1.29 2.21 0.67
C ALA A 320 1.29 0.71 0.99
N SER A 321 1.26 0.33 2.27
CA SER A 321 1.13 -1.08 2.66
C SER A 321 -0.24 -1.67 2.36
N ILE A 322 -1.32 -0.87 2.40
CA ILE A 322 -2.67 -1.32 2.03
C ILE A 322 -2.75 -1.53 0.52
N ALA A 323 -2.24 -0.60 -0.29
CA ALA A 323 -2.16 -0.80 -1.75
C ALA A 323 -1.22 -1.94 -2.14
N GLN A 324 -0.06 -2.08 -1.50
CA GLN A 324 0.82 -3.22 -1.72
C GLN A 324 0.17 -4.55 -1.28
N ALA A 325 -0.59 -4.56 -0.20
CA ALA A 325 -1.34 -5.73 0.23
C ALA A 325 -2.48 -6.06 -0.75
N ALA A 326 -3.17 -5.06 -1.29
CA ALA A 326 -4.20 -5.23 -2.31
C ALA A 326 -3.61 -5.69 -3.65
N GLU A 327 -2.48 -5.14 -4.08
CA GLU A 327 -1.70 -5.60 -5.23
C GLU A 327 -1.23 -7.05 -5.03
N PHE A 328 -0.77 -7.40 -3.83
CA PHE A 328 -0.36 -8.76 -3.47
C PHE A 328 -1.55 -9.72 -3.48
N GLN A 329 -2.71 -9.33 -2.95
CA GLN A 329 -3.94 -10.12 -3.02
C GLN A 329 -4.39 -10.33 -4.47
N GLN A 330 -4.35 -9.30 -5.31
CA GLN A 330 -4.68 -9.42 -6.73
C GLN A 330 -3.69 -10.30 -7.50
N ALA A 331 -2.38 -10.19 -7.19
CA ALA A 331 -1.36 -11.08 -7.71
C ALA A 331 -1.57 -12.54 -7.27
N LEU A 332 -2.06 -12.77 -6.05
CA LEU A 332 -2.40 -14.10 -5.56
C LEU A 332 -3.66 -14.66 -6.25
N SER A 333 -4.73 -13.87 -6.39
CA SER A 333 -5.95 -14.27 -7.10
C SER A 333 -5.68 -14.66 -8.55
N SER A 334 -4.87 -13.87 -9.28
CA SER A 334 -4.48 -14.18 -10.65
C SER A 334 -3.57 -15.41 -10.78
N LYS A 335 -2.85 -15.80 -9.71
CA LYS A 335 -2.08 -17.06 -9.65
C LYS A 335 -2.94 -18.25 -9.27
N VAL A 336 -4.01 -18.05 -8.49
CA VAL A 336 -5.04 -19.07 -8.24
C VAL A 336 -5.79 -19.41 -9.54
N ASP A 337 -6.03 -18.43 -10.41
CA ASP A 337 -6.63 -18.67 -11.72
C ASP A 337 -5.73 -19.50 -12.67
N LEU A 338 -4.40 -19.42 -12.54
CA LEU A 338 -3.48 -20.33 -13.24
C LEU A 338 -3.55 -21.77 -12.72
N ALA A 339 -3.98 -21.99 -11.47
CA ALA A 339 -4.30 -23.32 -10.97
C ALA A 339 -5.70 -23.80 -11.41
N SER A 340 -6.55 -22.90 -11.91
CA SER A 340 -7.84 -23.24 -12.54
C SER A 340 -7.73 -23.54 -14.05
N GLY A 341 -6.62 -23.14 -14.69
CA GLY A 341 -6.31 -23.45 -16.10
C GLY A 341 -5.48 -24.72 -16.31
N VAL A 342 -4.99 -25.34 -15.23
CA VAL A 342 -4.69 -26.76 -15.25
C VAL A 342 -6.01 -27.42 -14.90
N ASP A 343 -6.64 -28.15 -15.82
CA ASP A 343 -7.83 -28.93 -15.51
C ASP A 343 -7.54 -29.72 -14.23
N GLN A 344 -8.15 -29.31 -13.12
CA GLN A 344 -7.92 -29.94 -11.82
C GLN A 344 -8.30 -31.44 -11.89
N GLU A 345 -9.09 -31.84 -12.88
CA GLU A 345 -9.44 -33.23 -13.18
C GLU A 345 -8.24 -34.10 -13.61
N ASP A 346 -7.23 -33.53 -14.29
CA ASP A 346 -6.11 -34.30 -14.86
C ASP A 346 -4.88 -34.43 -13.96
N VAL A 347 -4.88 -33.74 -12.80
CA VAL A 347 -3.76 -33.81 -11.85
C VAL A 347 -4.07 -34.83 -10.74
N ASP A 348 -3.26 -35.89 -10.69
CA ASP A 348 -3.29 -36.88 -9.62
C ASP A 348 -2.30 -36.51 -8.50
N TYR A 349 -2.71 -36.69 -7.25
CA TYR A 349 -1.90 -36.39 -6.07
C TYR A 349 -2.27 -37.32 -4.90
N VAL A 350 -1.35 -37.49 -3.94
CA VAL A 350 -1.58 -38.35 -2.76
C VAL A 350 -2.62 -37.70 -1.84
N VAL A 351 -3.71 -38.42 -1.56
CA VAL A 351 -4.81 -37.99 -0.69
C VAL A 351 -4.78 -38.67 0.69
N ASP A 352 -4.09 -39.80 0.81
CA ASP A 352 -3.94 -40.53 2.07
C ASP A 352 -2.62 -41.31 2.09
N SER A 353 -1.96 -41.37 3.24
CA SER A 353 -0.70 -42.09 3.37
C SER A 353 -0.42 -42.53 4.81
N TYR A 354 0.35 -43.60 4.95
CA TYR A 354 0.76 -44.14 6.24
C TYR A 354 2.12 -44.81 6.14
N SER A 355 2.90 -44.78 7.23
CA SER A 355 4.09 -45.59 7.41
C SER A 355 4.38 -45.79 8.90
N ASN A 356 4.73 -47.00 9.30
CA ASN A 356 5.20 -47.30 10.66
C ASN A 356 6.62 -47.91 10.69
N GLY A 357 7.38 -47.76 9.62
CA GLY A 357 8.71 -48.37 9.46
C GLY A 357 8.69 -49.83 8.98
N ASN A 358 7.60 -50.58 9.20
CA ASN A 358 7.45 -51.97 8.76
C ASN A 358 6.42 -52.15 7.63
N SER A 359 5.44 -51.28 7.52
CA SER A 359 4.40 -51.30 6.49
C SER A 359 3.99 -49.87 6.13
N TRP A 360 3.57 -49.65 4.89
CA TRP A 360 3.24 -48.33 4.35
C TRP A 360 2.18 -48.41 3.25
N TYR A 361 1.47 -47.30 3.02
CA TYR A 361 0.65 -47.11 1.82
C TYR A 361 0.63 -45.65 1.35
N ARG A 362 0.26 -45.45 0.08
CA ARG A 362 -0.12 -44.17 -0.54
C ARG A 362 -1.37 -44.39 -1.40
N VAL A 363 -2.41 -43.58 -1.16
CA VAL A 363 -3.61 -43.50 -1.99
C VAL A 363 -3.58 -42.21 -2.77
N TRP A 364 -3.82 -42.30 -4.07
CA TRP A 364 -3.85 -41.18 -5.02
C TRP A 364 -5.30 -40.75 -5.27
N LYS A 365 -5.51 -39.50 -5.68
CA LYS A 365 -6.83 -38.93 -6.00
C LYS A 365 -7.59 -39.78 -7.02
N SER A 366 -6.88 -40.37 -7.97
CA SER A 366 -7.43 -41.32 -8.96
C SER A 366 -8.00 -42.62 -8.36
N GLY A 367 -7.76 -42.88 -7.08
CA GLY A 367 -8.03 -44.16 -6.44
C GLY A 367 -6.91 -45.19 -6.64
N TRP A 368 -5.83 -44.85 -7.35
CA TRP A 368 -4.63 -45.69 -7.37
C TRP A 368 -4.05 -45.82 -5.96
N CYS A 369 -3.53 -46.98 -5.63
CA CYS A 369 -2.97 -47.31 -4.34
C CYS A 369 -1.68 -48.11 -4.49
N GLU A 370 -0.65 -47.67 -3.79
CA GLU A 370 0.59 -48.42 -3.61
C GLU A 370 0.73 -48.75 -2.12
N GLN A 371 1.05 -49.99 -1.78
CA GLN A 371 1.31 -50.37 -0.40
C GLN A 371 2.33 -51.48 -0.32
N GLY A 372 3.08 -51.53 0.77
CA GLY A 372 4.14 -52.47 0.92
C GLY A 372 4.60 -52.60 2.35
N GLY A 373 5.55 -53.48 2.56
CA GLY A 373 6.11 -53.70 3.88
C GLY A 373 7.19 -54.76 3.90
N PHE A 374 7.63 -55.04 5.11
CA PHE A 374 8.64 -56.03 5.42
C PHE A 374 8.02 -57.14 6.27
N PHE A 375 8.23 -58.38 5.88
CA PHE A 375 7.74 -59.56 6.60
C PHE A 375 8.90 -60.40 7.13
N THR A 376 8.72 -60.96 8.33
CA THR A 376 9.64 -61.93 8.93
C THR A 376 8.82 -63.16 9.32
N ASP A 377 9.02 -64.29 8.63
CA ASP A 377 8.44 -65.59 9.00
C ASP A 377 9.54 -66.59 9.30
N GLU A 378 9.49 -67.19 10.48
CA GLU A 378 10.46 -68.18 10.92
C GLU A 378 9.84 -69.57 11.08
N THR A 379 8.58 -69.75 10.67
CA THR A 379 7.80 -70.95 11.02
C THR A 379 7.08 -71.62 9.85
N SER A 380 6.95 -70.94 8.71
CA SER A 380 6.19 -71.45 7.54
C SER A 380 6.91 -71.18 6.22
N ILE A 381 6.63 -72.00 5.19
CA ILE A 381 7.00 -71.74 3.79
C ILE A 381 5.92 -70.95 3.03
N GLU A 382 4.81 -70.63 3.69
CA GLU A 382 3.72 -69.82 3.17
C GLU A 382 3.39 -68.73 4.19
N SER A 383 3.52 -67.47 3.79
CA SER A 383 3.15 -66.33 4.63
C SER A 383 1.95 -65.60 4.03
N SER A 384 0.98 -65.29 4.88
CA SER A 384 -0.19 -64.49 4.52
C SER A 384 0.05 -63.03 4.88
N ILE A 385 0.02 -62.16 3.87
CA ILE A 385 0.13 -60.72 3.99
C ILE A 385 -1.27 -60.12 4.02
N VAL A 386 -1.58 -59.31 5.04
CA VAL A 386 -2.80 -58.51 5.12
C VAL A 386 -2.50 -57.10 4.62
N PHE A 387 -3.30 -56.60 3.70
CA PHE A 387 -3.15 -55.25 3.16
C PHE A 387 -3.73 -54.20 4.11
N LEU A 388 -3.09 -53.03 4.15
CA LEU A 388 -3.54 -51.86 4.92
C LEU A 388 -4.71 -51.15 4.24
N LYS A 389 -4.79 -51.28 2.91
CA LYS A 389 -5.92 -50.81 2.09
C LYS A 389 -6.39 -51.97 1.24
N GLU A 390 -7.69 -52.25 1.23
CA GLU A 390 -8.25 -53.26 0.33
C GLU A 390 -8.07 -52.81 -1.13
N MET A 391 -7.58 -53.71 -1.99
CA MET A 391 -7.48 -53.50 -3.44
C MET A 391 -8.85 -53.73 -4.09
N ALA A 392 -9.16 -53.01 -5.17
CA ALA A 392 -10.46 -53.08 -5.84
C ALA A 392 -10.77 -54.48 -6.38
N ASP A 393 -9.75 -55.19 -6.86
CA ASP A 393 -9.82 -56.55 -7.39
C ASP A 393 -8.47 -57.27 -7.21
N THR A 394 -8.29 -58.43 -7.85
CA THR A 394 -7.04 -59.20 -7.82
C THR A 394 -6.07 -58.88 -8.96
N ASN A 395 -6.38 -57.90 -9.82
CA ASN A 395 -5.59 -57.46 -10.97
C ASN A 395 -4.51 -56.42 -10.61
N TYR A 396 -4.12 -56.32 -9.35
CA TYR A 396 -3.00 -55.48 -8.92
C TYR A 396 -1.65 -56.09 -9.33
N THR A 397 -0.61 -55.26 -9.47
CA THR A 397 0.77 -55.75 -9.57
C THR A 397 1.25 -56.14 -8.18
N ALA A 398 1.87 -57.31 -8.04
CA ALA A 398 2.45 -57.77 -6.78
C ALA A 398 3.93 -58.09 -6.97
N LEU A 399 4.77 -57.51 -6.12
CA LEU A 399 6.21 -57.68 -6.09
C LEU A 399 6.62 -58.19 -4.71
N ALA A 400 7.57 -59.11 -4.70
CA ALA A 400 8.22 -59.55 -3.48
C ALA A 400 9.71 -59.74 -3.76
N LEU A 401 10.54 -59.44 -2.76
CA LEU A 401 11.98 -59.63 -2.82
C LEU A 401 12.44 -60.32 -1.54
N ILE A 402 13.10 -61.46 -1.71
CA ILE A 402 13.69 -62.21 -0.60
C ILE A 402 15.05 -61.62 -0.21
N GLU A 403 15.29 -61.48 1.08
CA GLU A 403 16.61 -61.10 1.61
C GLU A 403 17.47 -62.38 1.72
N ALA A 404 18.58 -62.44 0.98
CA ALA A 404 19.46 -63.60 0.99
C ALA A 404 20.29 -63.67 2.30
N PRO A 405 20.37 -64.82 2.99
CA PRO A 405 21.24 -64.97 4.15
C PRO A 405 22.72 -65.08 3.74
N SER A 406 23.61 -64.77 4.68
CA SER A 406 25.08 -64.77 4.51
C SER A 406 25.73 -66.16 4.42
N ASP A 407 24.99 -67.22 4.05
CA ASP A 407 25.50 -68.59 4.07
C ASP A 407 26.20 -69.00 2.76
N SER A 408 27.46 -69.40 2.88
CA SER A 408 28.42 -69.69 1.79
C SER A 408 28.21 -71.06 1.11
N GLY A 409 27.00 -71.35 0.63
CA GLY A 409 26.69 -72.57 -0.13
C GLY A 409 25.74 -72.29 -1.29
N ALA A 410 25.72 -73.13 -2.33
CA ALA A 410 24.75 -73.02 -3.41
C ALA A 410 23.34 -73.27 -2.87
N VAL A 411 22.57 -72.20 -2.73
CA VAL A 411 21.27 -72.19 -2.06
C VAL A 411 20.19 -71.90 -3.11
N TYR A 412 19.25 -72.83 -3.32
CA TYR A 412 18.07 -72.61 -4.18
C TYR A 412 17.07 -71.72 -3.43
N PHE A 413 16.62 -70.64 -4.06
CA PHE A 413 15.58 -69.77 -3.52
C PHE A 413 14.30 -69.93 -4.33
N GLN A 414 13.19 -70.10 -3.64
CA GLN A 414 11.86 -70.00 -4.22
C GLN A 414 11.14 -68.83 -3.60
N LEU A 415 10.69 -67.92 -4.45
CA LEU A 415 9.80 -66.83 -4.09
C LEU A 415 8.71 -66.76 -5.15
N SER A 416 7.46 -66.90 -4.72
CA SER A 416 6.33 -66.88 -5.64
C SER A 416 5.12 -66.30 -4.93
N VAL A 417 4.38 -65.42 -5.61
CA VAL A 417 3.04 -65.03 -5.16
C VAL A 417 2.12 -66.21 -5.46
N TYR A 418 1.71 -66.91 -4.40
CA TYR A 418 0.94 -68.14 -4.49
C TYR A 418 -0.54 -67.87 -4.77
N SER A 419 -1.10 -66.87 -4.08
CA SER A 419 -2.49 -66.47 -4.24
C SER A 419 -2.65 -64.97 -4.02
N ARG A 420 -3.73 -64.41 -4.59
CA ARG A 420 -4.07 -62.99 -4.52
C ARG A 420 -5.52 -62.84 -4.07
N ALA A 421 -5.76 -61.89 -3.16
CA ALA A 421 -7.07 -61.49 -2.69
C ALA A 421 -7.12 -59.96 -2.59
N THR A 422 -8.32 -59.38 -2.48
CA THR A 422 -8.47 -57.92 -2.34
C THR A 422 -7.88 -57.42 -1.01
N THR A 423 -7.93 -58.23 0.03
CA THR A 423 -7.49 -57.90 1.39
C THR A 423 -6.07 -58.38 1.72
N GLY A 424 -5.39 -59.06 0.80
CA GLY A 424 -4.08 -59.65 1.07
C GLY A 424 -3.55 -60.56 -0.03
N MET A 425 -2.39 -61.15 0.22
CA MET A 425 -1.80 -62.17 -0.67
C MET A 425 -1.04 -63.22 0.13
N THR A 426 -0.89 -64.40 -0.44
CA THR A 426 -0.02 -65.45 0.11
C THR A 426 1.26 -65.52 -0.71
N ILE A 427 2.41 -65.49 -0.05
CA ILE A 427 3.73 -65.64 -0.67
C ILE A 427 4.32 -66.98 -0.25
N THR A 428 4.62 -67.83 -1.24
CA THR A 428 5.41 -69.05 -1.03
C THR A 428 6.89 -68.68 -1.05
N HIS A 429 7.45 -69.00 0.10
CA HIS A 429 8.78 -68.83 0.62
C HIS A 429 9.66 -70.05 0.82
N SER A 430 10.74 -70.31 0.06
CA SER A 430 11.57 -71.45 0.44
C SER A 430 13.04 -71.30 0.12
N VAL A 431 13.83 -72.03 0.89
CA VAL A 431 15.20 -72.32 0.55
C VAL A 431 15.58 -73.74 0.89
N GLY A 432 16.16 -74.40 -0.10
CA GLY A 432 16.42 -75.82 -0.03
C GLY A 432 15.13 -76.60 0.26
N SER A 433 15.27 -77.84 0.69
CA SER A 433 14.14 -78.77 0.72
C SER A 433 13.19 -78.67 1.92
N ASN A 434 13.42 -77.77 2.90
CA ASN A 434 12.53 -77.41 4.05
C ASN A 434 13.28 -76.69 5.20
N ARG A 435 13.93 -75.53 4.97
CA ARG A 435 14.54 -74.72 6.06
C ARG A 435 13.74 -73.44 6.31
N PHE A 436 13.26 -73.26 7.54
CA PHE A 436 12.49 -72.11 8.01
C PHE A 436 13.41 -71.00 8.58
N ALA A 437 12.98 -69.74 8.41
CA ALA A 437 13.63 -68.44 8.70
C ALA A 437 14.06 -67.65 7.45
N ARG A 438 13.14 -66.81 6.91
CA ARG A 438 13.48 -65.74 5.94
C ARG A 438 12.66 -64.46 6.07
N LYS A 439 13.33 -63.39 5.70
CA LYS A 439 12.82 -62.03 5.61
C LYS A 439 12.58 -61.68 4.14
N PHE A 440 11.47 -61.01 3.86
CA PHE A 440 11.20 -60.51 2.52
C PHE A 440 10.48 -59.17 2.57
N SER A 441 10.76 -58.34 1.57
CA SER A 441 9.99 -57.13 1.29
C SER A 441 8.89 -57.46 0.29
N TRP A 442 7.76 -56.77 0.40
CA TRP A 442 6.65 -56.92 -0.52
C TRP A 442 6.05 -55.55 -0.87
N GLU A 443 5.50 -55.43 -2.07
CA GLU A 443 4.83 -54.23 -2.57
C GLU A 443 3.71 -54.64 -3.53
N VAL A 444 2.58 -53.95 -3.44
CA VAL A 444 1.47 -54.09 -4.39
C VAL A 444 1.01 -52.73 -4.92
N LYS A 445 0.58 -52.70 -6.18
CA LYS A 445 0.13 -51.48 -6.89
C LYS A 445 -1.11 -51.76 -7.71
N GLY A 446 -2.15 -50.97 -7.53
CA GLY A 446 -3.43 -51.12 -8.22
C GLY A 446 -4.47 -50.14 -7.66
N TYR A 447 -5.71 -50.22 -8.13
CA TYR A 447 -6.78 -49.38 -7.56
C TYR A 447 -7.22 -49.92 -6.19
N LYS A 448 -7.52 -49.02 -5.25
CA LYS A 448 -8.14 -49.40 -3.97
C LYS A 448 -9.64 -49.70 -4.16
N ALA A 449 -10.21 -50.51 -3.28
CA ALA A 449 -11.65 -50.63 -3.16
C ALA A 449 -12.28 -49.24 -2.87
N SER A 450 -13.46 -48.99 -3.43
CA SER A 450 -14.14 -47.68 -3.39
C SER A 450 -14.34 -47.18 -1.97
#